data_AF-A0A067BLF7-F1
#
_entry.id   AF-A0A067BLF7-F1
#
_cell.length_a   1.000
_cell.length_b   1.000
_cell.length_c   1.000
_cell.angle_alpha   90.00
_cell.angle_beta   90.00
_cell.angle_gamma   90.00
#
_symmetry.space_group_name_H-M   'P 1'
#
loop_
_entity.id
_entity.type
_entity.pdbx_description
1 polymer ?
#
loop_
_entity_poly.entity_id
_entity_poly.type
_entity_poly.pdbx_seq_one_letter_code
_entity_poly.pdbx_strand_id
1 'polypeptide(L)'
;MAAVAPFTGPQLTLPIDVRWNLPSVVCSALMSLYIIVAPLDAYLYEAFPWTISVPTVTSQTSHLSWAEASPLWLAAATARYNDTAFACGASYTYDRETNTDVYRSPLNMSTECALYELHTGGLLSARLQSLVCAVVQNTSSSPVTGGCQENRLFSQRASVLCIWFASSDNGDDLTVYELFHVARTPQFLYGILGFRVALALYTALLLRRTYVLPVLRLHRQCYQLAASRCDVIVGDPTSLVILDPLLLIARTLDLWLSVPVVGSSTIAVSQLEALDHAMLGCMYLSRTVWFAYGSLALVSRALKRYHWETRYRPANPTLLAVLATLLAGPLTYLQAQSNLLVRLYEMIFAGQEPSTIQIFWGFLLFHLLIAALPLVYLARVPSSDDGGASALLAKAVTTRYTTVGATDWKQRLLLPVFLRSAGCVRQHGCSIYNFFYVNAAFRACPGLSQRGSDCYIVLYSSGATEVCRLALRRRVDFTAQPVTIERRDDAFFGSVGIVINKGATSPTFVVVEPTHAPCEWIQ
;
A
#
# COMPACT_ATOMS: atom_id res chain seq x y z
N MET A 1 -55.76 -18.05 -55.56
CA MET A 1 -55.65 -17.26 -54.31
C MET A 1 -54.17 -17.09 -54.02
N ALA A 2 -53.65 -15.87 -54.19
CA ALA A 2 -52.25 -15.56 -53.90
C ALA A 2 -52.07 -15.49 -52.37
N ALA A 3 -51.10 -16.24 -51.85
CA ALA A 3 -50.74 -16.22 -50.43
C ALA A 3 -50.08 -14.88 -50.11
N VAL A 4 -50.75 -14.06 -49.30
CA VAL A 4 -50.21 -12.81 -48.77
C VAL A 4 -49.21 -13.20 -47.68
N ALA A 5 -47.93 -12.87 -47.90
CA ALA A 5 -46.90 -13.01 -46.89
C ALA A 5 -47.20 -12.10 -45.69
N PRO A 6 -47.03 -12.58 -44.44
CA PRO A 6 -47.29 -11.77 -43.27
C PRO A 6 -46.29 -10.61 -43.20
N PHE A 7 -46.83 -9.39 -43.10
CA PHE A 7 -46.09 -8.17 -42.87
C PHE A 7 -45.35 -8.28 -41.53
N THR A 8 -44.03 -8.45 -41.56
CA THR A 8 -43.18 -8.26 -40.38
C THR A 8 -43.09 -6.76 -40.11
N GLY A 9 -44.04 -6.24 -39.33
CA GLY A 9 -43.92 -4.90 -38.77
C GLY A 9 -42.63 -4.77 -37.95
N PRO A 10 -42.14 -3.55 -37.69
CA PRO A 10 -40.96 -3.34 -36.86
C PRO A 10 -41.21 -3.98 -35.49
N GLN A 11 -40.43 -5.02 -35.17
CA GLN A 11 -40.45 -5.59 -33.82
C GLN A 11 -40.01 -4.47 -32.87
N LEU A 12 -40.95 -4.02 -32.03
CA LEU A 12 -40.64 -3.19 -30.88
C LEU A 12 -39.55 -3.92 -30.09
N THR A 13 -38.35 -3.37 -30.08
CA THR A 13 -37.25 -3.90 -29.28
C THR A 13 -37.71 -3.93 -27.84
N LEU A 14 -37.92 -5.13 -27.30
CA LEU A 14 -38.22 -5.32 -25.89
C LEU A 14 -37.20 -4.54 -25.05
N PRO A 15 -37.62 -3.85 -23.98
CA PRO A 15 -36.70 -3.10 -23.15
C PRO A 15 -35.64 -4.05 -22.60
N ILE A 16 -34.37 -3.73 -22.84
CA ILE A 16 -33.24 -4.52 -22.37
C ILE A 16 -33.21 -4.58 -20.84
N ASP A 17 -33.03 -5.78 -20.30
CA ASP A 17 -32.86 -5.99 -18.87
C ASP A 17 -31.38 -5.83 -18.48
N VAL A 18 -31.02 -4.69 -17.87
CA VAL A 18 -29.66 -4.41 -17.41
C VAL A 18 -29.55 -4.76 -15.93
N ARG A 19 -28.63 -5.66 -15.59
CA ARG A 19 -28.43 -6.15 -14.21
C ARG A 19 -27.00 -5.93 -13.73
N TRP A 20 -26.86 -5.73 -12.43
CA TRP A 20 -25.57 -5.79 -11.77
C TRP A 20 -25.18 -7.23 -11.47
N ASN A 21 -23.92 -7.58 -11.74
CA ASN A 21 -23.33 -8.79 -11.17
C ASN A 21 -23.03 -8.54 -9.68
N LEU A 22 -23.93 -9.01 -8.81
CA LEU A 22 -23.86 -8.76 -7.37
C LEU A 22 -22.51 -9.13 -6.73
N PRO A 23 -21.90 -10.31 -7.00
CA PRO A 23 -20.59 -10.64 -6.46
C PRO A 23 -19.51 -9.60 -6.81
N SER A 24 -19.46 -9.15 -8.06
CA SER A 24 -18.49 -8.14 -8.47
C SER A 24 -18.72 -6.80 -7.78
N VAL A 25 -19.99 -6.39 -7.61
CA VAL A 25 -20.35 -5.15 -6.91
C VAL A 25 -19.95 -5.21 -5.45
N VAL A 26 -20.22 -6.33 -4.76
CA VAL A 26 -19.82 -6.53 -3.36
C VAL A 26 -18.30 -6.48 -3.23
N CYS A 27 -17.55 -7.21 -4.07
CA CYS A 27 -16.09 -7.17 -4.04
C CYS A 27 -15.53 -5.76 -4.32
N SER A 28 -16.06 -5.05 -5.31
CA SER A 28 -15.66 -3.68 -5.64
C SER A 28 -15.98 -2.70 -4.52
N ALA A 29 -17.13 -2.86 -3.85
CA ALA A 29 -17.53 -2.06 -2.71
C ALA A 29 -16.64 -2.30 -1.48
N LEU A 30 -16.26 -3.56 -1.21
CA LEU A 30 -15.32 -3.88 -0.12
C LEU A 30 -13.93 -3.29 -0.38
N MET A 31 -13.40 -3.41 -1.61
CA MET A 31 -12.12 -2.80 -1.98
C MET A 31 -12.17 -1.27 -1.90
N SER A 32 -13.30 -0.69 -2.32
CA SER A 32 -13.57 0.75 -2.20
C SER A 32 -13.56 1.21 -0.75
N LEU A 33 -14.27 0.49 0.12
CA LEU A 33 -14.36 0.78 1.56
C LEU A 33 -12.97 0.68 2.20
N TYR A 34 -12.20 -0.35 1.87
CA TYR A 34 -10.83 -0.53 2.36
C TYR A 34 -9.96 0.69 2.04
N ILE A 35 -9.96 1.19 0.81
CA ILE A 35 -9.13 2.36 0.44
C ILE A 35 -9.58 3.63 1.17
N ILE A 36 -10.89 3.82 1.36
CA ILE A 36 -11.47 4.97 2.07
C ILE A 36 -11.07 4.93 3.55
N VAL A 37 -11.15 3.76 4.19
CA VAL A 37 -10.87 3.56 5.62
C VAL A 37 -9.38 3.43 5.89
N ALA A 38 -8.54 3.19 4.88
CA ALA A 38 -7.12 3.01 5.05
C ALA A 38 -6.37 4.12 5.84
N PRO A 39 -6.80 5.41 5.96
CA PRO A 39 -6.11 6.35 6.87
C PRO A 39 -6.35 6.01 8.34
N LEU A 40 -7.48 5.38 8.63
CA LEU A 40 -7.94 5.02 9.97
C LEU A 40 -7.42 3.65 10.42
N ASP A 41 -6.93 2.80 9.50
CA ASP A 41 -6.26 1.52 9.83
C ASP A 41 -5.09 1.71 10.80
N ALA A 42 -4.53 2.93 10.84
CA ALA A 42 -3.57 3.37 11.84
C ALA A 42 -3.99 3.03 13.28
N TYR A 43 -5.28 3.22 13.60
CA TYR A 43 -5.84 3.04 14.94
C TYR A 43 -6.08 1.57 15.32
N LEU A 44 -5.74 0.62 14.44
CA LEU A 44 -5.61 -0.78 14.85
C LEU A 44 -4.46 -0.96 15.84
N TYR A 45 -3.39 -0.15 15.70
CA TYR A 45 -2.21 -0.17 16.58
C TYR A 45 -2.07 1.14 17.38
N GLU A 46 -2.37 2.30 16.77
CA GLU A 46 -2.30 3.59 17.44
C GLU A 46 -3.43 3.80 18.44
N ALA A 47 -3.10 4.32 19.62
CA ALA A 47 -4.08 4.76 20.59
C ALA A 47 -4.89 5.99 20.11
N PHE A 48 -6.14 6.06 20.56
CA PHE A 48 -7.01 7.19 20.28
C PHE A 48 -6.66 8.39 21.19
N PRO A 49 -6.97 9.64 20.78
CA PRO A 49 -6.61 10.83 21.56
C PRO A 49 -7.17 10.85 22.99
N TRP A 50 -8.35 10.27 23.21
CA TRP A 50 -9.03 10.23 24.49
C TRP A 50 -8.64 9.02 25.36
N THR A 51 -7.81 8.11 24.87
CA THR A 51 -7.36 6.95 25.66
C THR A 51 -6.02 7.19 26.34
N ILE A 52 -5.35 8.30 26.04
CA ILE A 52 -4.01 8.62 26.55
C ILE A 52 -4.08 9.76 27.57
N SER A 53 -3.42 9.55 28.70
CA SER A 53 -3.13 10.56 29.71
C SER A 53 -1.63 10.91 29.66
N VAL A 54 -1.28 12.17 29.88
CA VAL A 54 0.14 12.56 29.96
C VAL A 54 0.73 11.96 31.24
N PRO A 55 1.78 11.12 31.16
CA PRO A 55 2.42 10.56 32.35
C PRO A 55 2.95 11.68 33.25
N THR A 56 2.81 11.53 34.57
CA THR A 56 3.30 12.49 35.56
C THR A 56 4.79 12.79 35.37
N VAL A 57 5.59 11.77 35.09
CA VAL A 57 7.03 11.91 34.82
C VAL A 57 7.32 12.78 33.59
N THR A 58 6.49 12.74 32.56
CA THR A 58 6.63 13.60 31.37
C THR A 58 6.43 15.07 31.73
N SER A 59 5.45 15.38 32.58
CA SER A 59 5.19 16.75 33.03
C SER A 59 6.27 17.28 33.98
N GLN A 60 6.85 16.43 34.83
CA GLN A 60 7.92 16.81 35.75
C GLN A 60 9.25 17.04 35.04
N THR A 61 9.49 16.33 33.93
CA THR A 61 10.76 16.34 33.20
C THR A 61 10.75 17.23 31.95
N SER A 62 9.66 17.95 31.67
CA SER A 62 9.53 18.77 30.44
C SER A 62 10.53 19.93 30.35
N HIS A 63 10.96 20.46 31.49
CA HIS A 63 11.88 21.60 31.59
C HIS A 63 13.32 21.20 31.98
N LEU A 64 13.54 19.92 32.28
CA LEU A 64 14.83 19.41 32.76
C LEU A 64 15.73 19.01 31.60
N SER A 65 17.04 19.03 31.84
CA SER A 65 17.99 18.41 30.91
C SER A 65 17.80 16.89 30.89
N TRP A 66 18.20 16.23 29.80
CA TRP A 66 18.06 14.77 29.71
C TRP A 66 18.85 14.02 30.79
N ALA A 67 20.01 14.57 31.20
CA ALA A 67 20.81 14.00 32.27
C ALA A 67 20.08 13.96 33.62
N GLU A 68 19.24 14.95 33.91
CA GLU A 68 18.41 15.03 35.12
C GLU A 68 17.10 14.25 34.98
N ALA A 69 16.52 14.22 33.77
CA ALA A 69 15.27 13.51 33.49
C ALA A 69 15.44 11.98 33.48
N SER A 70 16.55 11.46 32.93
CA SER A 70 16.81 10.02 32.76
C SER A 70 16.62 9.20 34.05
N PRO A 71 17.19 9.57 35.22
CA PRO A 71 16.98 8.82 36.46
C PRO A 71 15.54 8.88 36.98
N LEU A 72 14.81 9.97 36.76
CA LEU A 72 13.39 10.08 37.12
C LEU A 72 12.51 9.16 36.25
N TRP A 73 12.82 9.07 34.96
CA TRP A 73 12.19 8.11 34.05
C TRP A 73 12.44 6.67 34.48
N LEU A 74 13.67 6.33 34.84
CA LEU A 74 14.01 5.00 35.33
C LEU A 74 13.25 4.64 36.62
N ALA A 75 13.23 5.56 37.60
CA ALA A 75 12.53 5.34 38.87
C ALA A 75 11.02 5.18 38.68
N ALA A 76 10.41 5.98 37.78
CA ALA A 76 8.99 5.84 37.46
C ALA A 76 8.68 4.52 36.73
N ALA A 77 9.56 4.09 35.83
CA ALA A 77 9.41 2.84 35.09
C ALA A 77 9.49 1.63 36.02
N THR A 78 10.52 1.53 36.86
CA THR A 78 10.71 0.39 37.77
C THR A 78 9.64 0.31 38.86
N ALA A 79 9.09 1.46 39.28
CA ALA A 79 8.00 1.49 40.25
C ALA A 79 6.65 1.02 39.68
N ARG A 80 6.37 1.31 38.40
CA ARG A 80 5.08 0.98 37.75
C ARG A 80 5.09 -0.40 37.08
N TYR A 81 6.21 -0.79 36.47
CA TYR A 81 6.33 -2.01 35.68
C TYR A 81 7.27 -2.99 36.36
N ASN A 82 6.69 -3.91 37.13
CA ASN A 82 7.38 -5.02 37.78
C ASN A 82 6.70 -6.35 37.38
N ASP A 83 7.10 -7.48 37.98
CA ASP A 83 6.53 -8.79 37.65
C ASP A 83 5.00 -8.88 37.78
N THR A 84 4.38 -8.03 38.61
CA THR A 84 2.91 -8.00 38.77
C THR A 84 2.19 -7.29 37.62
N ALA A 85 2.90 -6.49 36.81
CA ALA A 85 2.32 -5.78 35.66
C ALA A 85 2.10 -6.70 34.45
N PHE A 86 2.69 -7.89 34.46
CA PHE A 86 2.58 -8.88 33.38
C PHE A 86 1.56 -9.95 33.76
N ALA A 87 0.78 -10.41 32.77
CA ALA A 87 0.00 -11.63 32.95
C ALA A 87 0.93 -12.82 33.19
N CYS A 88 0.44 -13.85 33.87
CA CYS A 88 1.22 -15.04 34.19
C CYS A 88 1.85 -15.64 32.92
N GLY A 89 3.20 -15.66 32.87
CA GLY A 89 3.97 -16.17 31.73
C GLY A 89 4.05 -15.25 30.50
N ALA A 90 3.49 -14.04 30.54
CA ALA A 90 3.58 -13.10 29.41
C ALA A 90 4.92 -12.37 29.39
N SER A 91 5.56 -12.24 28.23
CA SER A 91 6.78 -11.45 28.01
C SER A 91 6.53 -10.01 27.58
N TYR A 92 5.26 -9.64 27.34
CA TYR A 92 4.84 -8.33 26.87
C TYR A 92 3.63 -7.81 27.63
N THR A 93 3.58 -6.49 27.85
CA THR A 93 2.39 -5.78 28.30
C THR A 93 2.31 -4.39 27.65
N TYR A 94 1.09 -3.92 27.40
CA TYR A 94 0.81 -2.61 26.83
C TYR A 94 0.05 -1.73 27.81
N ASP A 95 0.68 -0.64 28.25
CA ASP A 95 -0.01 0.39 29.01
C ASP A 95 -0.66 1.39 28.06
N ARG A 96 -1.97 1.19 27.82
CA ARG A 96 -2.79 2.04 26.95
C ARG A 96 -2.94 3.47 27.48
N GLU A 97 -2.92 3.67 28.80
CA GLU A 97 -3.11 4.98 29.42
C GLU A 97 -1.91 5.88 29.14
N THR A 98 -0.70 5.33 29.25
CA THR A 98 0.54 6.09 29.02
C THR A 98 1.11 5.92 27.62
N ASN A 99 0.50 5.07 26.78
CA ASN A 99 1.00 4.69 25.46
C ASN A 99 2.43 4.15 25.50
N THR A 100 2.60 3.10 26.31
CA THR A 100 3.90 2.52 26.63
C THR A 100 3.90 1.01 26.40
N ASP A 101 4.85 0.54 25.61
CA ASP A 101 5.14 -0.88 25.43
C ASP A 101 6.20 -1.31 26.44
N VAL A 102 5.97 -2.44 27.12
CA VAL A 102 6.95 -3.00 28.06
C VAL A 102 7.18 -4.48 27.76
N TYR A 103 8.45 -4.83 27.60
CA TYR A 103 8.93 -6.17 27.32
C TYR A 103 9.77 -6.68 28.48
N ARG A 104 9.74 -7.99 28.69
CA ARG A 104 10.68 -8.69 29.56
C ARG A 104 11.23 -9.93 28.87
N SER A 105 12.51 -10.19 29.03
CA SER A 105 13.15 -11.40 28.53
C SER A 105 14.24 -11.88 29.48
N PRO A 106 14.54 -13.19 29.50
CA PRO A 106 15.72 -13.70 30.18
C PRO A 106 16.97 -13.19 29.46
N LEU A 107 17.95 -12.70 30.22
CA LEU A 107 19.23 -12.24 29.70
C LEU A 107 20.28 -13.34 29.92
N ASN A 108 20.81 -13.87 28.82
CA ASN A 108 21.88 -14.87 28.87
C ASN A 108 23.21 -14.19 29.18
N MET A 109 23.84 -14.58 30.29
CA MET A 109 25.20 -14.15 30.62
C MET A 109 26.20 -14.85 29.70
N SER A 110 26.98 -14.08 28.95
CA SER A 110 27.95 -14.62 28.00
C SER A 110 29.21 -13.73 27.91
N THR A 111 30.27 -14.24 27.30
CA THR A 111 31.51 -13.48 27.10
C THR A 111 31.38 -12.42 25.99
N GLU A 112 30.43 -12.59 25.06
CA GLU A 112 30.21 -11.68 23.93
C GLU A 112 28.90 -10.92 24.11
N CYS A 113 28.97 -9.58 24.02
CA CYS A 113 27.78 -8.75 24.07
C CYS A 113 27.02 -8.81 22.74
N ALA A 114 26.01 -9.68 22.68
CA ALA A 114 25.17 -9.90 21.53
C ALA A 114 23.89 -9.04 21.58
N LEU A 115 24.00 -7.75 21.21
CA LEU A 115 22.86 -6.82 21.28
C LEU A 115 21.65 -7.24 20.42
N TYR A 116 21.86 -8.08 19.40
CA TYR A 116 20.79 -8.62 18.56
C TYR A 116 19.88 -9.62 19.28
N GLU A 117 20.27 -10.11 20.47
CA GLU A 117 19.41 -10.94 21.34
C GLU A 117 18.35 -10.11 22.07
N LEU A 118 18.53 -8.78 22.17
CA LEU A 118 17.56 -7.86 22.74
C LEU A 118 16.57 -7.38 21.68
N HIS A 119 15.31 -7.25 22.06
CA HIS A 119 14.27 -6.81 21.14
C HIS A 119 14.51 -5.38 20.62
N THR A 120 15.15 -4.55 21.45
CA THR A 120 15.48 -3.16 21.09
C THR A 120 16.94 -2.94 20.70
N GLY A 121 17.73 -4.01 20.50
CA GLY A 121 19.18 -3.94 20.27
C GLY A 121 19.62 -2.91 19.24
N GLY A 122 18.99 -2.90 18.06
CA GLY A 122 19.29 -1.95 16.97
C GLY A 122 18.85 -0.50 17.22
N LEU A 123 18.16 -0.24 18.34
CA LEU A 123 17.67 1.08 18.75
C LEU A 123 18.38 1.60 20.00
N LEU A 124 19.35 0.87 20.56
CA LEU A 124 20.05 1.30 21.76
C LEU A 124 21.06 2.43 21.46
N SER A 125 21.14 3.40 22.35
CA SER A 125 22.15 4.46 22.33
C SER A 125 23.48 3.92 22.84
N ALA A 126 24.59 4.56 22.47
CA ALA A 126 25.93 4.13 22.87
C ALA A 126 26.08 3.91 24.40
N ARG A 127 25.40 4.73 25.21
CA ARG A 127 25.37 4.58 26.68
C ARG A 127 24.59 3.35 27.16
N LEU A 128 23.44 3.03 26.55
CA LEU A 128 22.68 1.84 26.95
C LEU A 128 23.36 0.57 26.44
N GLN A 129 23.97 0.61 25.25
CA GLN A 129 24.79 -0.50 24.75
C GLN A 129 25.93 -0.84 25.71
N SER A 130 26.73 0.15 26.13
CA SER A 130 27.84 -0.09 27.05
C SER A 130 27.37 -0.60 28.41
N LEU A 131 26.21 -0.11 28.89
CA LEU A 131 25.58 -0.56 30.12
C LEU A 131 25.13 -2.03 30.04
N VAL A 132 24.45 -2.42 28.97
CA VAL A 132 24.04 -3.81 28.72
C VAL A 132 25.26 -4.71 28.64
N CYS A 133 26.28 -4.32 27.86
CA CYS A 133 27.49 -5.13 27.69
C CYS A 133 28.28 -5.30 28.99
N ALA A 134 28.33 -4.28 29.85
CA ALA A 134 28.99 -4.37 31.16
C ALA A 134 28.29 -5.35 32.10
N VAL A 135 26.95 -5.44 32.00
CA VAL A 135 26.14 -6.40 32.76
C VAL A 135 26.30 -7.82 32.22
N VAL A 136 26.18 -8.02 30.91
CA VAL A 136 26.35 -9.34 30.25
C VAL A 136 27.73 -9.94 30.53
N GLN A 137 28.78 -9.11 30.53
CA GLN A 137 30.15 -9.55 30.80
C GLN A 137 30.48 -9.68 32.29
N ASN A 138 29.50 -9.45 33.18
CA ASN A 138 29.67 -9.46 34.65
C ASN A 138 30.87 -8.63 35.14
N THR A 139 31.15 -7.51 34.45
CA THR A 139 32.28 -6.61 34.78
C THR A 139 31.88 -5.52 35.78
N SER A 140 30.60 -5.48 36.16
CA SER A 140 30.02 -4.45 37.02
C SER A 140 30.15 -4.83 38.50
N SER A 141 31.04 -4.17 39.25
CA SER A 141 31.19 -4.37 40.71
C SER A 141 30.10 -3.68 41.55
N SER A 142 29.31 -2.80 40.93
CA SER A 142 28.16 -2.12 41.54
C SER A 142 26.85 -2.66 40.96
N PRO A 143 25.74 -2.65 41.73
CA PRO A 143 24.42 -3.02 41.21
C PRO A 143 23.97 -1.99 40.18
N VAL A 144 24.27 -2.23 38.90
CA VAL A 144 23.79 -1.40 37.80
C VAL A 144 22.29 -1.66 37.64
N THR A 145 21.48 -0.71 38.11
CA THR A 145 20.02 -0.85 38.13
C THR A 145 19.37 -0.65 36.77
N GLY A 146 20.02 0.03 35.82
CA GLY A 146 19.47 0.33 34.50
C GLY A 146 19.75 1.75 34.02
N GLY A 147 19.12 2.15 32.91
CA GLY A 147 19.22 3.49 32.36
C GLY A 147 18.16 3.78 31.29
N CYS A 148 17.99 5.06 30.95
CA CYS A 148 17.09 5.50 29.89
C CYS A 148 17.82 6.32 28.82
N GLN A 149 17.31 6.25 27.60
CA GLN A 149 17.70 7.08 26.46
C GLN A 149 16.53 7.91 25.90
N GLU A 150 16.87 9.00 25.23
CA GLU A 150 15.92 9.87 24.56
C GLU A 150 15.98 9.68 23.05
N ASN A 151 14.84 9.33 22.46
CA ASN A 151 14.71 9.16 21.01
C ASN A 151 14.16 10.47 20.43
N ARG A 152 15.03 11.21 19.74
CA ARG A 152 14.67 12.51 19.15
C ARG A 152 14.25 12.32 17.70
N LEU A 153 13.28 13.13 17.28
CA LEU A 153 12.99 13.44 15.88
C LEU A 153 13.31 14.92 15.67
N PHE A 154 14.42 15.19 15.01
CA PHE A 154 15.05 16.52 15.02
C PHE A 154 15.37 16.97 16.45
N SER A 155 14.78 18.06 16.92
CA SER A 155 14.93 18.58 18.29
C SER A 155 13.82 18.14 19.24
N GLN A 156 12.79 17.45 18.76
CA GLN A 156 11.63 17.06 19.57
C GLN A 156 11.80 15.65 20.13
N ARG A 157 11.46 15.45 21.40
CA ARG A 157 11.39 14.12 22.03
C ARG A 157 10.23 13.34 21.41
N ALA A 158 10.54 12.24 20.73
CA ALA A 158 9.56 11.45 20.00
C ALA A 158 9.19 10.18 20.75
N SER A 159 10.16 9.56 21.43
CA SER A 159 9.94 8.48 22.40
C SER A 159 11.05 8.43 23.46
N VAL A 160 10.80 7.67 24.51
CA VAL A 160 11.75 7.35 25.58
C VAL A 160 11.91 5.84 25.63
N LEU A 161 13.15 5.36 25.69
CA LEU A 161 13.44 3.95 25.89
C LEU A 161 14.20 3.77 27.21
N CYS A 162 13.76 2.85 28.06
CA CYS A 162 14.42 2.54 29.33
C CYS A 162 14.71 1.05 29.42
N ILE A 163 15.86 0.71 30.00
CA ILE A 163 16.26 -0.67 30.29
C ILE A 163 16.61 -0.77 31.77
N TRP A 164 16.13 -1.81 32.44
CA TRP A 164 16.57 -2.17 33.78
C TRP A 164 16.66 -3.69 33.93
N PHE A 165 17.30 -4.12 35.01
CA PHE A 165 17.53 -5.53 35.28
C PHE A 165 16.94 -5.90 36.64
N ALA A 166 16.33 -7.08 36.71
CA ALA A 166 15.88 -7.67 37.97
C ALA A 166 16.39 -9.12 38.05
N SER A 167 16.88 -9.50 39.22
CA SER A 167 17.27 -10.88 39.51
C SER A 167 16.00 -11.70 39.75
N SER A 168 15.94 -12.90 39.17
CA SER A 168 14.89 -13.88 39.50
C SER A 168 15.08 -14.39 40.93
N ASP A 169 13.99 -14.80 41.59
CA ASP A 169 14.01 -15.31 42.96
C ASP A 169 14.98 -16.50 43.18
N ASN A 170 15.42 -17.17 42.11
CA ASN A 170 16.40 -18.26 42.15
C ASN A 170 17.87 -17.80 42.04
N GLY A 171 18.15 -16.51 41.93
CA GLY A 171 19.49 -15.90 42.05
C GLY A 171 20.42 -16.02 40.83
N ASP A 172 20.22 -17.02 39.96
CA ASP A 172 21.11 -17.27 38.81
C ASP A 172 20.63 -16.65 37.49
N ASP A 173 19.33 -16.36 37.35
CA ASP A 173 18.75 -15.81 36.11
C ASP A 173 18.51 -14.30 36.22
N LEU A 174 19.04 -13.51 35.29
CA LEU A 174 18.78 -12.08 35.19
C LEU A 174 17.69 -11.82 34.15
N THR A 175 16.64 -11.11 34.53
CA THR A 175 15.60 -10.65 33.60
C THR A 175 15.88 -9.22 33.19
N VAL A 176 15.91 -8.96 31.88
CA VAL A 176 15.96 -7.61 31.33
C VAL A 176 14.56 -7.12 31.05
N TYR A 177 14.29 -5.88 31.43
CA TYR A 177 13.05 -5.17 31.12
C TYR A 177 13.35 -4.03 30.16
N GLU A 178 12.55 -3.93 29.10
CA GLU A 178 12.67 -2.90 28.08
C GLU A 178 11.35 -2.13 28.00
N LEU A 179 11.39 -0.82 28.24
CA LEU A 179 10.23 0.06 28.13
C LEU A 179 10.40 0.96 26.91
N PHE A 180 9.35 1.10 26.12
CA PHE A 180 9.26 2.04 25.00
C PHE A 180 8.02 2.92 25.14
N HIS A 181 8.24 4.17 25.56
CA HIS A 181 7.18 5.16 25.73
C HIS A 181 7.10 6.10 24.51
N VAL A 182 5.92 6.22 23.89
CA VAL A 182 5.70 7.13 22.77
C VAL A 182 5.25 8.50 23.27
N ALA A 183 6.15 9.49 23.17
CA ALA A 183 5.96 10.83 23.72
C ALA A 183 5.08 11.72 22.83
N ARG A 184 3.75 11.54 22.90
CA ARG A 184 2.76 12.34 22.16
C ARG A 184 1.78 13.06 23.06
N THR A 185 1.48 14.32 22.73
CA THR A 185 0.44 15.07 23.43
C THR A 185 -0.95 14.71 22.88
N PRO A 186 -2.00 14.70 23.71
CA PRO A 186 -3.37 14.47 23.24
C PRO A 186 -3.81 15.46 22.14
N GLN A 187 -3.38 16.73 22.24
CA GLN A 187 -3.66 17.76 21.24
C GLN A 187 -3.13 17.38 19.85
N PHE A 188 -1.90 16.87 19.79
CA PHE A 188 -1.30 16.40 18.54
C PHE A 188 -2.08 15.22 17.94
N LEU A 189 -2.54 14.29 18.79
CA LEU A 189 -3.34 13.14 18.36
C LEU A 189 -4.71 13.55 17.81
N TYR A 190 -5.38 14.55 18.40
CA TYR A 190 -6.61 15.12 17.82
C TYR A 190 -6.35 15.75 16.45
N GLY A 191 -5.22 16.44 16.27
CA GLY A 191 -4.80 16.97 14.98
C GLY A 191 -4.62 15.87 13.92
N ILE A 192 -3.92 14.79 14.27
CA ILE A 192 -3.77 13.61 13.39
C ILE A 192 -5.13 12.97 13.07
N LEU A 193 -6.01 12.82 14.05
CA LEU A 193 -7.34 12.24 13.83
C LEU A 193 -8.15 13.07 12.85
N GLY A 194 -8.20 14.39 13.05
CA GLY A 194 -8.86 15.31 12.12
C GLY A 194 -8.26 15.22 10.71
N PHE A 195 -6.94 15.17 10.60
CA PHE A 195 -6.23 15.00 9.33
C PHE A 195 -6.61 13.68 8.63
N ARG A 196 -6.64 12.56 9.34
CA ARG A 196 -7.00 11.24 8.79
C ARG A 196 -8.46 11.15 8.37
N VAL A 197 -9.38 11.74 9.13
CA VAL A 197 -10.80 11.83 8.76
C VAL A 197 -10.96 12.67 7.50
N ALA A 198 -10.30 13.83 7.42
CA ALA A 198 -10.31 14.65 6.20
C ALA A 198 -9.74 13.89 4.99
N LEU A 199 -8.68 13.11 5.19
CA LEU A 199 -8.07 12.28 4.15
C LEU A 199 -8.99 11.15 3.70
N ALA A 200 -9.73 10.52 4.62
CA ALA A 200 -10.73 9.50 4.29
C ALA A 200 -11.88 10.10 3.45
N LEU A 201 -12.39 11.27 3.85
CA LEU A 201 -13.42 12.00 3.10
C LEU A 201 -12.94 12.40 1.70
N TYR A 202 -11.71 12.94 1.60
CA TYR A 202 -11.09 13.26 0.32
C TYR A 202 -10.98 12.02 -0.58
N THR A 203 -10.53 10.89 -0.02
CA THR A 203 -10.42 9.62 -0.74
C THR A 203 -11.77 9.13 -1.25
N ALA A 204 -12.84 9.26 -0.45
CA ALA A 204 -14.21 8.93 -0.87
C ALA A 204 -14.71 9.83 -2.01
N LEU A 205 -14.45 11.13 -1.95
CA LEU A 205 -14.80 12.07 -3.03
C LEU A 205 -14.04 11.77 -4.32
N LEU A 206 -12.74 11.47 -4.20
CA LEU A 206 -11.89 11.08 -5.31
C LEU A 206 -12.41 9.79 -5.95
N LEU A 207 -12.66 8.74 -5.16
CA LEU A 207 -13.22 7.48 -5.64
C LEU A 207 -14.56 7.69 -6.35
N ARG A 208 -15.45 8.50 -5.76
CA ARG A 208 -16.76 8.82 -6.35
C ARG A 208 -16.62 9.40 -7.75
N ARG A 209 -15.76 10.42 -7.90
CA ARG A 209 -15.55 11.14 -9.17
C ARG A 209 -14.83 10.27 -10.20
N THR A 210 -13.87 9.49 -9.76
CA THR A 210 -12.93 8.77 -10.63
C THR A 210 -13.46 7.42 -11.09
N TYR A 211 -14.31 6.75 -10.29
CA TYR A 211 -14.75 5.39 -10.59
C TYR A 211 -16.26 5.20 -10.48
N VAL A 212 -16.88 5.58 -9.36
CA VAL A 212 -18.30 5.28 -9.12
C VAL A 212 -19.20 5.98 -10.13
N LEU A 213 -19.01 7.28 -10.37
CA LEU A 213 -19.82 8.02 -11.36
C LEU A 213 -19.66 7.46 -12.79
N PRO A 214 -18.45 7.20 -13.30
CA PRO A 214 -18.27 6.52 -14.59
C PRO A 214 -18.94 5.14 -14.69
N VAL A 215 -18.92 4.34 -13.62
CA VAL A 215 -19.59 3.03 -13.57
C VAL A 215 -21.11 3.16 -13.59
N LEU A 216 -21.67 4.14 -12.86
CA LEU A 216 -23.11 4.41 -12.91
C LEU A 216 -23.56 4.90 -14.30
N ARG A 217 -22.73 5.70 -14.96
CA ARG A 217 -22.97 6.12 -16.36
C ARG A 217 -22.88 4.94 -17.33
N LEU A 218 -21.92 4.04 -17.13
CA LEU A 218 -21.79 2.81 -17.91
C LEU A 218 -23.08 1.99 -17.87
N HIS A 219 -23.61 1.76 -16.66
CA HIS A 219 -24.85 1.02 -16.49
C HIS A 219 -26.04 1.70 -17.20
N ARG A 220 -26.09 3.03 -17.23
CA ARG A 220 -27.12 3.76 -17.98
C ARG A 220 -26.95 3.60 -19.50
N GLN A 221 -25.72 3.63 -20.01
CA GLN A 221 -25.42 3.41 -21.43
C GLN A 221 -25.80 2.00 -21.88
N CYS A 222 -25.71 1.01 -21.00
CA CYS A 222 -26.09 -0.37 -21.32
C CYS A 222 -27.56 -0.53 -21.74
N TYR A 223 -28.46 0.39 -21.34
CA TYR A 223 -29.86 0.37 -21.77
C TYR A 223 -30.06 0.66 -23.26
N GLN A 224 -29.03 1.17 -23.94
CA GLN A 224 -29.08 1.49 -25.37
C GLN A 224 -28.57 0.33 -26.25
N LEU A 225 -28.06 -0.75 -25.65
CA LEU A 225 -27.48 -1.88 -26.38
C LEU A 225 -28.57 -2.78 -26.97
N ALA A 226 -28.30 -3.34 -28.15
CA ALA A 226 -29.18 -4.29 -28.83
C ALA A 226 -29.01 -5.73 -28.26
N ALA A 227 -29.51 -5.98 -27.05
CA ALA A 227 -29.50 -7.29 -26.40
C ALA A 227 -30.78 -7.50 -25.58
N SER A 228 -31.12 -8.76 -25.24
CA SER A 228 -32.28 -9.05 -24.37
C SER A 228 -31.95 -8.81 -22.89
N ARG A 229 -30.70 -9.10 -22.50
CA ARG A 229 -30.18 -8.83 -21.16
C ARG A 229 -28.70 -8.43 -21.20
N CYS A 230 -28.29 -7.59 -20.27
CA CYS A 230 -26.93 -7.11 -20.11
C CYS A 230 -26.50 -7.18 -18.64
N ASP A 231 -25.53 -8.03 -18.30
CA ASP A 231 -24.94 -8.06 -16.96
C ASP A 231 -23.68 -7.18 -16.92
N VAL A 232 -23.64 -6.22 -15.99
CA VAL A 232 -22.49 -5.35 -15.74
C VAL A 232 -21.66 -5.89 -14.58
N ILE A 233 -20.40 -6.20 -14.86
CA ILE A 233 -19.39 -6.66 -13.90
C ILE A 233 -18.41 -5.52 -13.66
N VAL A 234 -18.29 -5.12 -12.39
CA VAL A 234 -17.42 -4.02 -11.99
C VAL A 234 -16.05 -4.51 -11.54
N GLY A 235 -15.03 -3.76 -11.92
CA GLY A 235 -13.65 -3.97 -11.50
C GLY A 235 -13.31 -3.37 -10.14
N ASP A 236 -12.00 -3.27 -9.88
CA ASP A 236 -11.41 -2.75 -8.67
C ASP A 236 -10.85 -1.33 -8.89
N PRO A 237 -11.34 -0.30 -8.17
CA PRO A 237 -10.89 1.07 -8.31
C PRO A 237 -9.49 1.38 -7.78
N THR A 238 -8.85 0.48 -7.02
CA THR A 238 -7.63 0.73 -6.26
C THR A 238 -6.56 1.51 -7.04
N SER A 239 -6.21 1.05 -8.23
CA SER A 239 -5.15 1.65 -9.06
C SER A 239 -5.46 3.06 -9.57
N LEU A 240 -6.73 3.47 -9.53
CA LEU A 240 -7.17 4.78 -10.00
C LEU A 240 -7.06 5.86 -8.92
N VAL A 241 -7.27 5.46 -7.67
CA VAL A 241 -7.25 6.34 -6.51
C VAL A 241 -5.81 6.56 -6.04
N ILE A 242 -5.00 5.49 -6.01
CA ILE A 242 -3.61 5.53 -5.51
C ILE A 242 -2.69 6.48 -6.31
N LEU A 243 -3.02 6.80 -7.56
CA LEU A 243 -2.19 7.66 -8.40
C LEU A 243 -2.44 9.15 -8.18
N ASP A 244 -3.40 9.53 -7.35
CA ASP A 244 -3.64 10.93 -7.04
C ASP A 244 -2.46 11.53 -6.24
N PRO A 245 -1.83 12.61 -6.74
CA PRO A 245 -0.62 13.15 -6.12
C PRO A 245 -0.85 13.71 -4.72
N LEU A 246 -2.01 14.32 -4.49
CA LEU A 246 -2.34 14.92 -3.20
C LEU A 246 -2.56 13.82 -2.15
N LEU A 247 -3.28 12.76 -2.53
CA LEU A 247 -3.45 11.59 -1.67
C LEU A 247 -2.09 10.98 -1.29
N LEU A 248 -1.19 10.79 -2.25
CA LEU A 248 0.14 10.20 -2.01
C LEU A 248 0.99 11.05 -1.06
N ILE A 249 1.01 12.37 -1.25
CA ILE A 249 1.74 13.29 -0.37
C ILE A 249 1.14 13.26 1.04
N ALA A 250 -0.19 13.35 1.16
CA ALA A 250 -0.88 13.33 2.45
C ALA A 250 -0.67 12.01 3.21
N ARG A 251 -0.70 10.87 2.51
CA ARG A 251 -0.43 9.54 3.09
C ARG A 251 1.02 9.35 3.52
N THR A 252 1.95 9.89 2.75
CA THR A 252 3.37 9.89 3.12
C THR A 252 3.58 10.74 4.37
N LEU A 253 2.97 11.93 4.42
CA LEU A 253 3.02 12.81 5.58
C LEU A 253 2.41 12.16 6.82
N ASP A 254 1.28 11.46 6.70
CA ASP A 254 0.65 10.70 7.80
C ASP A 254 1.64 9.72 8.47
N LEU A 255 2.42 8.99 7.68
CA LEU A 255 3.45 8.08 8.18
C LEU A 255 4.61 8.83 8.85
N TRP A 256 5.08 9.94 8.27
CA TRP A 256 6.11 10.79 8.88
C TRP A 256 5.65 11.44 10.20
N LEU A 257 4.36 11.76 10.31
CA LEU A 257 3.76 12.22 11.55
C LEU A 257 3.61 11.10 12.59
N SER A 258 3.80 9.84 12.21
CA SER A 258 3.60 8.64 13.06
C SER A 258 4.90 7.85 13.31
N VAL A 259 6.07 8.45 13.07
CA VAL A 259 7.40 7.78 13.16
C VAL A 259 7.66 7.03 14.48
N PRO A 260 7.37 7.57 15.68
CA PRO A 260 7.59 6.85 16.93
C PRO A 260 6.76 5.58 17.04
N VAL A 261 5.55 5.58 16.48
CA VAL A 261 4.68 4.40 16.43
C VAL A 261 5.21 3.40 15.43
N VAL A 262 5.78 3.85 14.30
CA VAL A 262 6.51 2.96 13.39
C VAL A 262 7.66 2.27 14.12
N GLY A 263 8.43 3.00 14.92
CA GLY A 263 9.48 2.43 15.77
C GLY A 263 8.96 1.36 16.75
N SER A 264 7.88 1.66 17.48
CA SER A 264 7.21 0.68 18.37
C SER A 264 6.74 -0.55 17.58
N SER A 265 6.08 -0.37 16.43
CA SER A 265 5.62 -1.51 15.61
C SER A 265 6.77 -2.35 15.03
N THR A 266 7.94 -1.76 14.78
CA THR A 266 9.14 -2.49 14.38
C THR A 266 9.65 -3.40 15.50
N ILE A 267 9.60 -2.92 16.76
CA ILE A 267 9.94 -3.74 17.94
C ILE A 267 8.89 -4.85 18.10
N ALA A 268 7.60 -4.53 17.94
CA ALA A 268 6.51 -5.49 18.01
C ALA A 268 6.68 -6.68 17.06
N VAL A 269 7.13 -6.43 15.82
CA VAL A 269 7.38 -7.49 14.83
C VAL A 269 8.46 -8.48 15.28
N SER A 270 9.37 -8.06 16.15
CA SER A 270 10.40 -8.94 16.70
C SER A 270 9.91 -9.85 17.83
N GLN A 271 8.68 -9.67 18.31
CA GLN A 271 8.09 -10.39 19.44
C GLN A 271 7.38 -11.68 19.00
N LEU A 272 8.15 -12.72 18.67
CA LEU A 272 7.55 -14.00 18.26
C LEU A 272 6.83 -14.76 19.39
N GLU A 273 7.11 -14.40 20.65
CA GLU A 273 6.40 -14.96 21.81
C GLU A 273 4.97 -14.41 21.95
N ALA A 274 4.73 -13.19 21.45
CA ALA A 274 3.42 -12.53 21.42
C ALA A 274 2.97 -12.34 19.96
N LEU A 275 2.59 -13.46 19.31
CA LEU A 275 2.25 -13.49 17.88
C LEU A 275 1.14 -12.51 17.48
N ASP A 276 0.18 -12.28 18.36
CA ASP A 276 -0.90 -11.31 18.16
C ASP A 276 -0.34 -9.88 18.02
N HIS A 277 0.58 -9.50 18.90
CA HIS A 277 1.24 -8.20 18.86
C HIS A 277 2.16 -8.07 17.64
N ALA A 278 2.93 -9.12 17.30
CA ALA A 278 3.76 -9.14 16.10
C ALA A 278 2.95 -9.04 14.80
N MET A 279 1.79 -9.70 14.73
CA MET A 279 0.87 -9.58 13.59
C MET A 279 0.31 -8.16 13.48
N LEU A 280 -0.07 -7.54 14.60
CA LEU A 280 -0.56 -6.17 14.62
C LEU A 280 0.53 -5.18 14.16
N GLY A 281 1.78 -5.38 14.59
CA GLY A 281 2.94 -4.63 14.12
C GLY A 281 3.14 -4.77 12.61
N CYS A 282 3.08 -6.00 12.07
CA CYS A 282 3.17 -6.24 10.62
C CYS A 282 2.03 -5.56 9.84
N MET A 283 0.80 -5.65 10.35
CA MET A 283 -0.36 -4.99 9.75
C MET A 283 -0.19 -3.47 9.73
N TYR A 284 0.30 -2.89 10.82
CA TYR A 284 0.57 -1.46 10.89
C TYR A 284 1.66 -1.02 9.91
N LEU A 285 2.76 -1.77 9.84
CA LEU A 285 3.88 -1.52 8.92
C LEU A 285 3.49 -1.69 7.45
N SER A 286 2.44 -2.44 7.12
CA SER A 286 1.93 -2.52 5.74
C SER A 286 1.55 -1.15 5.15
N ARG A 287 1.21 -0.16 5.99
CA ARG A 287 0.93 1.22 5.56
C ARG A 287 2.12 1.85 4.82
N THR A 288 3.34 1.41 5.06
CA THR A 288 4.55 1.90 4.38
C THR A 288 4.52 1.70 2.86
N VAL A 289 3.63 0.86 2.33
CA VAL A 289 3.38 0.71 0.88
C VAL A 289 3.13 2.05 0.17
N TRP A 290 2.58 3.04 0.87
CA TRP A 290 2.37 4.38 0.30
C TRP A 290 3.67 5.05 -0.16
N PHE A 291 4.82 4.71 0.42
CA PHE A 291 6.13 5.16 -0.08
C PHE A 291 6.45 4.57 -1.46
N ALA A 292 6.19 3.28 -1.65
CA ALA A 292 6.36 2.62 -2.93
C ALA A 292 5.36 3.15 -3.98
N TYR A 293 4.13 3.46 -3.60
CA TYR A 293 3.17 4.09 -4.51
C TYR A 293 3.56 5.53 -4.87
N GLY A 294 4.06 6.30 -3.90
CA GLY A 294 4.58 7.64 -4.11
C GLY A 294 5.74 7.66 -5.10
N SER A 295 6.74 6.81 -4.89
CA SER A 295 7.86 6.69 -5.81
C SER A 295 7.45 6.17 -7.18
N LEU A 296 6.47 5.26 -7.27
CA LEU A 296 5.92 4.80 -8.54
C LEU A 296 5.25 5.91 -9.36
N ALA A 297 4.58 6.86 -8.69
CA ALA A 297 4.02 8.03 -9.35
C ALA A 297 5.12 8.96 -9.89
N LEU A 298 6.23 9.11 -9.17
CA LEU A 298 7.41 9.86 -9.64
C LEU A 298 8.08 9.15 -10.82
N VAL A 299 8.30 7.83 -10.72
CA VAL A 299 8.82 7.01 -11.80
C VAL A 299 7.92 7.13 -13.03
N SER A 300 6.60 7.07 -12.89
CA SER A 300 5.66 7.24 -14.00
C SER A 300 5.84 8.57 -14.73
N ARG A 301 6.04 9.67 -13.99
CA ARG A 301 6.31 10.99 -14.57
C ARG A 301 7.68 11.06 -15.24
N ALA A 302 8.70 10.47 -14.61
CA ALA A 302 10.05 10.42 -15.19
C ALA A 302 10.05 9.63 -16.51
N LEU A 303 9.38 8.47 -16.55
CA LEU A 303 9.24 7.66 -17.75
C LEU A 303 8.60 8.44 -18.90
N LYS A 304 7.57 9.25 -18.61
CA LYS A 304 6.93 10.15 -19.57
C LYS A 304 7.86 11.26 -20.05
N ARG A 305 8.59 11.88 -19.13
CA ARG A 305 9.50 12.99 -19.42
C ARG A 305 10.71 12.57 -20.26
N TYR A 306 11.22 11.36 -20.04
CA TYR A 306 12.39 10.81 -20.75
C TYR A 306 12.02 9.87 -21.90
N HIS A 307 10.72 9.67 -22.19
CA HIS A 307 10.22 8.76 -23.22
C HIS A 307 10.72 7.31 -23.06
N TRP A 308 10.77 6.83 -21.80
CA TRP A 308 11.24 5.49 -21.44
C TRP A 308 10.09 4.52 -21.13
N GLU A 309 8.87 4.81 -21.55
CA GLU A 309 7.67 4.03 -21.24
C GLU A 309 7.74 2.59 -21.78
N THR A 310 8.53 2.36 -22.84
CA THR A 310 8.78 1.04 -23.43
C THR A 310 9.74 0.19 -22.59
N ARG A 311 10.64 0.83 -21.82
CA ARG A 311 11.64 0.15 -20.98
C ARG A 311 11.07 -0.30 -19.63
N TYR A 312 9.88 0.17 -19.27
CA TYR A 312 9.27 -0.13 -17.98
C TYR A 312 8.02 -1.00 -18.12
N ARG A 313 8.01 -2.11 -17.38
CA ARG A 313 6.82 -2.95 -17.24
C ARG A 313 5.96 -2.41 -16.09
N PRO A 314 4.68 -2.05 -16.33
CA PRO A 314 3.80 -1.53 -15.29
C PRO A 314 3.71 -2.49 -14.09
N ALA A 315 3.94 -1.98 -12.89
CA ALA A 315 3.88 -2.73 -11.66
C ALA A 315 2.43 -3.08 -11.31
N ASN A 316 2.21 -4.27 -10.74
CA ASN A 316 0.90 -4.63 -10.20
C ASN A 316 0.76 -4.01 -8.79
N PRO A 317 -0.28 -3.20 -8.52
CA PRO A 317 -0.42 -2.49 -7.24
C PRO A 317 -0.45 -3.43 -6.04
N THR A 318 -1.10 -4.58 -6.18
CA THR A 318 -1.29 -5.51 -5.07
C THR A 318 -0.04 -6.35 -4.83
N LEU A 319 0.70 -6.72 -5.90
CA LEU A 319 2.02 -7.34 -5.73
C LEU A 319 3.00 -6.39 -5.04
N LEU A 320 2.98 -5.10 -5.41
CA LEU A 320 3.81 -4.09 -4.77
C LEU A 320 3.47 -3.93 -3.28
N ALA A 321 2.18 -3.99 -2.92
CA ALA A 321 1.75 -3.99 -1.52
C ALA A 321 2.26 -5.20 -0.73
N VAL A 322 2.16 -6.39 -1.30
CA VAL A 322 2.68 -7.61 -0.67
C VAL A 322 4.19 -7.50 -0.45
N LEU A 323 4.95 -7.07 -1.46
CA LEU A 323 6.40 -6.90 -1.33
C LEU A 323 6.78 -5.85 -0.28
N ALA A 324 6.10 -4.70 -0.26
CA ALA A 324 6.32 -3.68 0.75
C ALA A 324 6.02 -4.19 2.17
N THR A 325 4.94 -4.95 2.34
CA THR A 325 4.55 -5.53 3.63
C THR A 325 5.56 -6.58 4.11
N LEU A 326 6.02 -7.47 3.22
CA LEU A 326 7.05 -8.46 3.53
C LEU A 326 8.37 -7.81 3.91
N LEU A 327 8.75 -6.73 3.20
CA LEU A 327 9.96 -5.97 3.46
C LEU A 327 9.89 -5.19 4.78
N ALA A 328 8.74 -4.62 5.10
CA ALA A 328 8.53 -3.79 6.29
C ALA A 328 8.29 -4.60 7.56
N GLY A 329 7.71 -5.80 7.48
CA GLY A 329 7.46 -6.68 8.63
C GLY A 329 8.46 -7.82 8.72
N PRO A 330 8.19 -9.00 8.13
CA PRO A 330 9.03 -10.20 8.30
C PRO A 330 10.52 -10.02 8.02
N LEU A 331 10.91 -9.24 7.00
CA LEU A 331 12.32 -9.01 6.75
C LEU A 331 12.97 -8.17 7.87
N THR A 332 12.23 -7.26 8.50
CA THR A 332 12.74 -6.47 9.62
C THR A 332 13.03 -7.31 10.85
N TYR A 333 12.27 -8.38 11.10
CA TYR A 333 12.66 -9.39 12.09
C TYR A 333 14.01 -10.03 11.75
N LEU A 334 14.20 -10.48 10.50
CA LEU A 334 15.48 -11.05 10.07
C LEU A 334 16.63 -10.04 10.14
N GLN A 335 16.36 -8.75 9.93
CA GLN A 335 17.32 -7.67 10.10
C GLN A 335 17.72 -7.49 11.57
N ALA A 336 16.76 -7.58 12.50
CA ALA A 336 17.01 -7.48 13.93
C ALA A 336 17.87 -8.65 14.47
N GLN A 337 17.78 -9.83 13.85
CA GLN A 337 18.58 -11.02 14.21
C GLN A 337 20.00 -11.01 13.62
N SER A 338 20.40 -9.96 12.88
CA SER A 338 21.70 -9.90 12.22
C SER A 338 22.63 -8.89 12.90
N ASN A 339 23.75 -9.40 13.44
CA ASN A 339 24.78 -8.56 14.08
C ASN A 339 25.28 -7.43 13.16
N LEU A 340 25.53 -7.73 11.87
CA LEU A 340 25.98 -6.73 10.90
C LEU A 340 24.97 -5.58 10.74
N LEU A 341 23.68 -5.92 10.64
CA LEU A 341 22.63 -4.93 10.41
C LEU A 341 22.33 -4.13 11.66
N VAL A 342 22.34 -4.77 12.84
CA VAL A 342 22.22 -4.08 14.13
C VAL A 342 23.34 -3.04 14.27
N ARG A 343 24.61 -3.40 14.02
CA ARG A 343 25.73 -2.44 14.03
C ARG A 343 25.57 -1.29 13.04
N LEU A 344 25.02 -1.56 11.86
CA LEU A 344 24.72 -0.52 10.88
C LEU A 344 23.64 0.44 11.41
N TYR A 345 22.57 -0.09 12.02
CA TYR A 345 21.52 0.71 12.62
C TYR A 345 22.02 1.56 13.78
N GLU A 346 22.89 1.03 14.64
CA GLU A 346 23.54 1.80 15.72
C GLU A 346 24.25 3.04 15.17
N MET A 347 25.00 2.90 14.07
CA MET A 347 25.67 4.04 13.42
C MET A 347 24.68 5.03 12.79
N ILE A 348 23.59 4.53 12.19
CA ILE A 348 22.58 5.38 11.54
C ILE A 348 21.77 6.17 12.57
N PHE A 349 21.42 5.54 13.70
CA PHE A 349 20.62 6.14 14.76
C PHE A 349 21.44 6.99 15.74
N ALA A 350 22.77 6.95 15.68
CA ALA A 350 23.64 7.67 16.60
C ALA A 350 23.25 9.17 16.74
N GLY A 351 22.94 9.57 17.97
CA GLY A 351 22.70 10.97 18.33
C GLY A 351 24.00 11.74 18.58
N GLN A 352 23.87 13.04 18.84
CA GLN A 352 25.02 13.88 19.24
C GLN A 352 25.50 13.54 20.65
N GLU A 353 24.59 13.16 21.55
CA GLU A 353 24.91 12.74 22.91
C GLU A 353 24.83 11.21 23.04
N PRO A 354 25.69 10.56 23.84
CA PRO A 354 25.71 9.09 23.99
C PRO A 354 24.41 8.46 24.51
N SER A 355 23.55 9.25 25.15
CA SER A 355 22.25 8.87 25.70
C SER A 355 21.06 9.22 24.79
N THR A 356 21.33 9.61 23.55
CA THR A 356 20.32 10.05 22.58
C THR A 356 20.47 9.30 21.27
N ILE A 357 19.34 9.07 20.59
CA ILE A 357 19.33 8.61 19.19
C ILE A 357 18.51 9.57 18.32
N GLN A 358 18.85 9.64 17.04
CA GLN A 358 18.13 10.41 16.04
C GLN A 358 17.34 9.48 15.11
N ILE A 359 16.04 9.38 15.33
CA ILE A 359 15.18 8.43 14.59
C ILE A 359 14.90 8.86 13.15
N PHE A 360 15.15 10.14 12.82
CA PHE A 360 14.97 10.69 11.47
C PHE A 360 15.73 9.87 10.41
N TRP A 361 17.01 9.56 10.68
CA TRP A 361 17.87 8.91 9.69
C TRP A 361 17.45 7.46 9.42
N GLY A 362 17.13 6.72 10.47
CA GLY A 362 16.64 5.35 10.30
C GLY A 362 15.29 5.31 9.58
N PHE A 363 14.36 6.23 9.91
CA PHE A 363 13.10 6.30 9.18
C PHE A 363 13.27 6.76 7.73
N LEU A 364 14.20 7.68 7.45
CA LEU A 364 14.54 8.08 6.09
C LEU A 364 15.09 6.89 5.29
N LEU A 365 16.02 6.12 5.87
CA LEU A 365 16.54 4.91 5.23
C LEU A 365 15.41 3.91 4.95
N PHE A 366 14.54 3.67 5.93
CA PHE A 366 13.40 2.78 5.79
C PHE A 366 12.44 3.24 4.68
N HIS A 367 12.14 4.54 4.63
CA HIS A 367 11.37 5.16 3.56
C HIS A 367 12.01 4.95 2.19
N LEU A 368 13.31 5.22 2.06
CA LEU A 368 14.05 5.08 0.80
C LEU A 368 14.11 3.63 0.32
N LEU A 369 14.28 2.67 1.24
CA LEU A 369 14.32 1.24 0.92
C LEU A 369 13.00 0.78 0.31
N ILE A 370 11.87 1.17 0.91
CA ILE A 370 10.53 0.82 0.41
C ILE A 370 10.21 1.60 -0.87
N ALA A 371 10.59 2.89 -0.94
CA ALA A 371 10.45 3.71 -2.12
C ALA A 371 11.29 3.22 -3.31
N ALA A 372 12.36 2.46 -3.08
CA ALA A 372 13.17 1.86 -4.14
C ALA A 372 12.52 0.63 -4.80
N LEU A 373 11.48 0.02 -4.19
CA LEU A 373 10.84 -1.20 -4.73
C LEU A 373 10.40 -1.08 -6.19
N PRO A 374 9.74 0.01 -6.63
CA PRO A 374 9.39 0.20 -8.04
C PRO A 374 10.58 0.21 -9.01
N LEU A 375 11.78 0.58 -8.55
CA LEU A 375 12.98 0.62 -9.39
C LEU A 375 13.48 -0.78 -9.74
N VAL A 376 13.19 -1.80 -8.92
CA VAL A 376 13.49 -3.21 -9.24
C VAL A 376 12.78 -3.64 -10.54
N TYR A 377 11.63 -3.03 -10.86
CA TYR A 377 10.93 -3.29 -12.12
C TYR A 377 11.61 -2.63 -13.34
N LEU A 378 12.46 -1.61 -13.18
CA LEU A 378 13.29 -1.06 -14.27
C LEU A 378 14.36 -2.05 -14.74
N ALA A 379 14.89 -2.87 -13.82
CA ALA A 379 15.90 -3.87 -14.16
C ALA A 379 15.35 -4.98 -15.07
N ARG A 380 14.02 -5.10 -15.17
CA ARG A 380 13.34 -6.03 -16.09
C ARG A 380 13.05 -5.34 -17.43
N VAL A 381 14.11 -4.94 -18.12
CA VAL A 381 14.01 -4.47 -19.51
C VAL A 381 13.44 -5.63 -20.35
N PRO A 382 12.29 -5.46 -21.02
CA PRO A 382 11.85 -6.45 -21.99
C PRO A 382 12.93 -6.55 -23.07
N SER A 383 13.34 -7.77 -23.42
CA SER A 383 14.17 -7.98 -24.60
C SER A 383 13.55 -7.22 -25.78
N SER A 384 14.32 -6.35 -26.42
CA SER A 384 13.93 -5.72 -27.68
C SER A 384 13.52 -6.83 -28.63
N ASP A 385 12.22 -6.97 -28.89
CA ASP A 385 11.78 -7.79 -30.02
C ASP A 385 12.18 -7.00 -31.26
N ASP A 386 13.30 -7.37 -31.88
CA ASP A 386 13.86 -6.73 -33.09
C ASP A 386 13.00 -6.96 -34.36
N GLY A 387 11.73 -7.31 -34.19
CA GLY A 387 10.76 -7.38 -35.28
C GLY A 387 10.31 -5.98 -35.68
N GLY A 388 10.31 -5.67 -36.98
CA GLY A 388 9.76 -4.41 -37.50
C GLY A 388 8.29 -4.16 -37.11
N ALA A 389 7.77 -2.97 -37.38
CA ALA A 389 6.42 -2.53 -36.95
C ALA A 389 5.29 -3.52 -37.33
N SER A 390 5.43 -4.23 -38.45
CA SER A 390 4.49 -5.26 -38.89
C SER A 390 4.51 -6.52 -38.01
N ALA A 391 5.68 -6.96 -37.54
CA ALA A 391 5.82 -8.11 -36.64
C ALA A 391 5.31 -7.77 -35.24
N LEU A 392 5.59 -6.55 -34.75
CA LEU A 392 5.02 -6.05 -33.50
C LEU A 392 3.49 -5.93 -33.57
N LEU A 393 2.94 -5.45 -34.69
CA LEU A 393 1.49 -5.42 -34.89
C LEU A 393 0.90 -6.82 -34.96
N ALA A 394 1.51 -7.75 -35.71
CA ALA A 394 1.07 -9.14 -35.77
C ALA A 394 1.07 -9.77 -34.37
N LYS A 395 2.09 -9.47 -33.55
CA LYS A 395 2.15 -9.88 -32.15
C LYS A 395 1.07 -9.21 -31.30
N ALA A 396 0.83 -7.91 -31.45
CA ALA A 396 -0.23 -7.19 -30.74
C ALA A 396 -1.62 -7.74 -31.07
N VAL A 397 -1.91 -8.01 -32.35
CA VAL A 397 -3.18 -8.58 -32.83
C VAL A 397 -3.37 -10.02 -32.35
N THR A 398 -2.29 -10.80 -32.24
CA THR A 398 -2.34 -12.17 -31.71
C THR A 398 -2.37 -12.24 -30.18
N THR A 399 -1.88 -11.21 -29.48
CA THR A 399 -1.89 -11.15 -28.02
C THR A 399 -3.31 -10.89 -27.51
N ARG A 400 -3.99 -11.93 -27.01
CA ARG A 400 -5.37 -11.82 -26.53
C ARG A 400 -5.45 -11.22 -25.13
N TYR A 401 -5.39 -9.88 -25.03
CA TYR A 401 -5.69 -9.17 -23.77
C TYR A 401 -7.15 -9.27 -23.32
N THR A 402 -8.02 -9.80 -24.17
CA THR A 402 -9.41 -10.13 -23.85
C THR A 402 -9.54 -11.28 -22.86
N THR A 403 -8.50 -12.12 -22.70
CA THR A 403 -8.54 -13.29 -21.81
C THR A 403 -8.33 -12.93 -20.33
N VAL A 404 -8.91 -13.75 -19.43
CA VAL A 404 -8.74 -13.63 -17.97
C VAL A 404 -7.26 -13.64 -17.58
N GLY A 405 -6.43 -14.46 -18.25
CA GLY A 405 -4.99 -14.54 -17.99
C GLY A 405 -4.21 -13.25 -18.26
N ALA A 406 -4.74 -12.32 -19.04
CA ALA A 406 -4.10 -11.04 -19.32
C ALA A 406 -4.36 -9.96 -18.26
N THR A 407 -5.14 -10.27 -17.22
CA THR A 407 -5.47 -9.36 -16.11
C THR A 407 -4.47 -9.44 -14.95
N ASP A 408 -4.61 -8.51 -13.99
CA ASP A 408 -3.87 -8.52 -12.74
C ASP A 408 -4.20 -9.78 -11.91
N TRP A 409 -3.26 -10.26 -11.09
CA TRP A 409 -3.40 -11.55 -10.39
C TRP A 409 -4.69 -11.68 -9.58
N LYS A 410 -5.12 -10.61 -8.90
CA LYS A 410 -6.40 -10.59 -8.16
C LYS A 410 -7.60 -10.80 -9.06
N GLN A 411 -7.59 -10.19 -10.24
CA GLN A 411 -8.66 -10.32 -11.22
C GLN A 411 -8.64 -11.71 -11.87
N ARG A 412 -7.46 -12.33 -12.04
CA ARG A 412 -7.36 -13.73 -12.50
C ARG A 412 -8.07 -14.71 -11.57
N LEU A 413 -8.09 -14.42 -10.27
CA LEU A 413 -8.79 -15.23 -9.27
C LEU A 413 -10.29 -14.95 -9.24
N LEU A 414 -10.69 -13.67 -9.34
CA LEU A 414 -12.08 -13.25 -9.17
C LEU A 414 -12.94 -13.37 -10.44
N LEU A 415 -12.39 -13.06 -11.61
CA LEU A 415 -13.14 -13.07 -12.88
C LEU A 415 -13.78 -14.41 -13.24
N PRO A 416 -13.12 -15.57 -13.04
CA PRO A 416 -13.76 -16.87 -13.29
C PRO A 416 -15.03 -17.07 -12.46
N VAL A 417 -15.07 -16.53 -11.24
CA VAL A 417 -16.24 -16.57 -10.36
C VAL A 417 -17.34 -15.66 -10.90
N PHE A 418 -16.99 -14.43 -11.32
CA PHE A 418 -17.96 -13.46 -11.83
C PHE A 418 -18.54 -13.85 -13.19
N LEU A 419 -17.74 -14.50 -14.04
CA LEU A 419 -18.11 -14.93 -15.39
C LEU A 419 -18.63 -16.37 -15.44
N ARG A 420 -18.85 -17.03 -14.29
CA ARG A 420 -19.30 -18.42 -14.23
C ARG A 420 -20.60 -18.67 -15.00
N SER A 421 -21.51 -17.69 -15.03
CA SER A 421 -22.78 -17.77 -15.77
C SER A 421 -22.66 -17.54 -17.27
N ALA A 422 -21.53 -17.00 -17.75
CA ALA A 422 -21.33 -16.69 -19.16
C ALA A 422 -20.99 -17.97 -19.97
N GLY A 423 -20.18 -18.89 -19.44
CA GLY A 423 -19.75 -20.09 -20.20
C GLY A 423 -18.74 -19.77 -21.31
N CYS A 424 -18.73 -20.54 -22.40
CA CYS A 424 -17.84 -20.34 -23.54
C CYS A 424 -18.41 -19.31 -24.51
N VAL A 425 -18.04 -18.04 -24.31
CA VAL A 425 -18.62 -16.90 -25.03
C VAL A 425 -17.54 -16.16 -25.83
N ARG A 426 -17.94 -15.50 -26.93
CA ARG A 426 -17.03 -14.64 -27.70
C ARG A 426 -16.59 -13.44 -26.85
N GLN A 427 -15.29 -13.35 -26.58
CA GLN A 427 -14.70 -12.24 -25.83
C GLN A 427 -14.12 -11.19 -26.79
N HIS A 428 -14.51 -9.94 -26.63
CA HIS A 428 -13.98 -8.81 -27.39
C HIS A 428 -13.70 -7.59 -26.48
N GLY A 429 -12.98 -6.59 -27.00
CA GLY A 429 -12.49 -5.43 -26.25
C GLY A 429 -10.97 -5.51 -25.97
N CYS A 430 -10.52 -4.78 -24.95
CA CYS A 430 -9.12 -4.51 -24.63
C CYS A 430 -8.29 -3.79 -25.69
N SER A 431 -8.90 -3.04 -26.60
CA SER A 431 -8.13 -2.42 -27.69
C SER A 431 -7.02 -1.49 -27.17
N ILE A 432 -7.24 -0.85 -26.03
CA ILE A 432 -6.26 -0.01 -25.35
C ILE A 432 -4.97 -0.74 -24.97
N TYR A 433 -5.02 -2.04 -24.65
CA TYR A 433 -3.84 -2.78 -24.21
C TYR A 433 -2.97 -3.20 -25.39
N ASN A 434 -3.60 -3.49 -26.53
CA ASN A 434 -2.91 -3.64 -27.81
C ASN A 434 -2.25 -2.32 -28.22
N PHE A 435 -2.96 -1.22 -28.02
CA PHE A 435 -2.46 0.12 -28.26
C PHE A 435 -1.23 0.44 -27.41
N PHE A 436 -1.29 0.14 -26.11
CA PHE A 436 -0.18 0.28 -25.17
C PHE A 436 0.99 -0.67 -25.42
N TYR A 437 0.75 -1.77 -26.14
CA TYR A 437 1.80 -2.72 -26.52
C TYR A 437 2.56 -2.19 -27.74
N VAL A 438 1.85 -1.67 -28.75
CA VAL A 438 2.48 -1.08 -29.95
C VAL A 438 3.18 0.24 -29.60
N ASN A 439 2.56 1.07 -28.77
CA ASN A 439 3.17 2.30 -28.31
C ASN A 439 2.83 2.60 -26.85
N ALA A 440 3.83 2.44 -25.99
CA ALA A 440 3.70 2.64 -24.55
C ALA A 440 3.47 4.12 -24.16
N ALA A 441 3.79 5.08 -25.05
CA ALA A 441 3.58 6.50 -24.82
C ALA A 441 2.11 6.86 -24.62
N PHE A 442 1.16 6.03 -25.07
CA PHE A 442 -0.27 6.26 -24.83
C PHE A 442 -0.73 5.93 -23.40
N ARG A 443 0.11 5.29 -22.56
CA ARG A 443 -0.28 5.04 -21.15
C ARG A 443 -0.25 6.35 -20.38
N ALA A 444 -1.36 6.77 -19.78
CA ALA A 444 -1.36 7.97 -18.92
C ALA A 444 -0.44 7.82 -17.70
N CYS A 445 -0.34 6.60 -17.15
CA CYS A 445 0.54 6.27 -16.03
C CYS A 445 1.33 4.99 -16.34
N PRO A 446 2.52 5.09 -16.97
CA PRO A 446 3.26 3.91 -17.43
C PRO A 446 3.80 3.03 -16.28
N GLY A 447 3.93 3.57 -15.06
CA GLY A 447 4.47 2.84 -13.92
C GLY A 447 3.49 1.85 -13.29
N LEU A 448 2.17 2.06 -13.38
CA LEU A 448 1.19 1.23 -12.65
C LEU A 448 0.23 0.53 -13.60
N SER A 449 0.04 -0.78 -13.41
CA SER A 449 -1.04 -1.54 -14.05
C SER A 449 -2.38 -1.07 -13.50
N GLN A 450 -3.25 -0.58 -14.39
CA GLN A 450 -4.61 -0.17 -14.06
C GLN A 450 -5.67 -1.17 -14.51
N ARG A 451 -5.25 -2.36 -14.96
CA ARG A 451 -6.12 -3.43 -15.49
C ARG A 451 -7.18 -3.89 -14.50
N GLY A 452 -6.86 -3.83 -13.20
CA GLY A 452 -7.80 -4.11 -12.12
C GLY A 452 -9.12 -3.34 -12.21
N SER A 453 -9.10 -2.12 -12.75
CA SER A 453 -10.26 -1.21 -12.76
C SER A 453 -11.17 -1.32 -13.99
N ASP A 454 -10.94 -2.31 -14.86
CA ASP A 454 -11.80 -2.57 -16.01
C ASP A 454 -13.16 -3.11 -15.60
N CYS A 455 -14.19 -2.77 -16.38
CA CYS A 455 -15.51 -3.37 -16.25
C CYS A 455 -15.72 -4.35 -17.40
N TYR A 456 -16.65 -5.30 -17.20
CA TYR A 456 -17.03 -6.26 -18.21
C TYR A 456 -18.53 -6.19 -18.38
N ILE A 457 -18.99 -6.32 -19.62
CA ILE A 457 -20.39 -6.45 -19.96
C ILE A 457 -20.59 -7.84 -20.56
N VAL A 458 -21.58 -8.56 -20.06
CA VAL A 458 -22.04 -9.82 -20.65
C VAL A 458 -23.38 -9.58 -21.31
N LEU A 459 -23.43 -9.74 -22.63
CA LEU A 459 -24.64 -9.58 -23.43
C LEU A 459 -25.31 -10.94 -23.61
N TYR A 460 -26.64 -10.93 -23.51
CA TYR A 460 -27.48 -12.09 -23.71
C TYR A 460 -28.51 -11.79 -24.80
N SER A 461 -28.73 -12.74 -25.70
CA SER A 461 -29.84 -12.72 -26.67
C SER A 461 -30.82 -13.86 -26.37
N SER A 462 -30.39 -15.11 -26.60
CA SER A 462 -31.08 -16.36 -26.17
C SER A 462 -30.27 -17.14 -25.12
N GLY A 463 -29.10 -16.62 -24.76
CA GLY A 463 -28.07 -17.15 -23.88
C GLY A 463 -26.90 -16.15 -23.89
N ALA A 464 -25.82 -16.38 -23.14
CA ALA A 464 -24.67 -15.48 -23.15
C ALA A 464 -23.99 -15.53 -24.53
N THR A 465 -24.03 -14.41 -25.26
CA THR A 465 -23.54 -14.33 -26.65
C THR A 465 -22.17 -13.70 -26.73
N GLU A 466 -21.94 -12.63 -25.95
CA GLU A 466 -20.71 -11.85 -26.00
C GLU A 466 -20.28 -11.33 -24.63
N VAL A 467 -18.96 -11.25 -24.41
CA VAL A 467 -18.36 -10.56 -23.26
C VAL A 467 -17.46 -9.45 -23.78
N CYS A 468 -17.80 -8.20 -23.42
CA CYS A 468 -17.04 -7.02 -23.77
C CYS A 468 -16.28 -6.50 -22.55
N ARG A 469 -14.95 -6.35 -22.66
CA ARG A 469 -14.13 -5.74 -21.61
C ARG A 469 -13.93 -4.26 -21.92
N LEU A 470 -14.24 -3.40 -20.95
CA LEU A 470 -14.20 -1.95 -21.08
C LEU A 470 -13.20 -1.32 -20.12
N ALA A 471 -12.50 -0.29 -20.58
CA ALA A 471 -11.51 0.44 -19.82
C ALA A 471 -11.77 1.95 -19.77
N LEU A 472 -11.28 2.55 -18.67
CA LEU A 472 -11.09 3.99 -18.45
C LEU A 472 -10.50 4.75 -19.65
N ARG A 473 -11.24 5.59 -20.39
CA ARG A 473 -10.66 6.50 -21.41
C ARG A 473 -9.50 7.32 -20.85
N ARG A 474 -9.67 7.86 -19.64
CA ARG A 474 -8.65 8.68 -18.95
C ARG A 474 -7.31 7.99 -18.67
N ARG A 475 -7.22 6.68 -18.90
CA ARG A 475 -5.96 5.93 -18.80
C ARG A 475 -5.12 6.04 -20.06
N VAL A 476 -5.71 6.56 -21.14
CA VAL A 476 -5.06 6.81 -22.41
C VAL A 476 -4.68 8.28 -22.50
N ASP A 477 -3.42 8.53 -22.77
CA ASP A 477 -2.87 9.86 -23.03
C ASP A 477 -2.84 10.12 -24.54
N PHE A 478 -3.93 10.68 -25.06
CA PHE A 478 -4.05 11.05 -26.47
C PHE A 478 -3.22 12.30 -26.84
N THR A 479 -2.57 12.96 -25.88
CA THR A 479 -1.70 14.11 -26.16
C THR A 479 -0.29 13.70 -26.56
N ALA A 480 0.09 12.44 -26.30
CA ALA A 480 1.43 11.94 -26.55
C ALA A 480 1.79 11.85 -28.05
N GLN A 481 0.81 11.59 -28.92
CA GLN A 481 1.01 11.44 -30.37
C GLN A 481 -0.24 11.87 -31.15
N PRO A 482 -0.12 12.24 -32.43
CA PRO A 482 -1.26 12.54 -33.28
C PRO A 482 -2.15 11.30 -33.47
N VAL A 483 -3.44 11.50 -33.29
CA VAL A 483 -4.48 10.47 -33.41
C VAL A 483 -5.61 11.00 -34.28
N THR A 484 -6.09 10.18 -35.20
CA THR A 484 -7.26 10.49 -36.01
C THR A 484 -8.52 10.16 -35.21
N ILE A 485 -9.40 11.13 -35.03
CA ILE A 485 -10.68 10.92 -34.33
C ILE A 485 -11.77 10.67 -35.38
N GLU A 486 -12.35 9.48 -35.35
CA GLU A 486 -13.52 9.12 -36.15
C GLU A 486 -14.75 9.16 -35.25
N ARG A 487 -15.82 9.82 -35.70
CA ARG A 487 -17.10 9.78 -35.00
C ARG A 487 -18.05 8.83 -35.70
N ARG A 488 -18.69 7.95 -34.92
CA ARG A 488 -19.56 6.89 -35.43
C ARG A 488 -20.88 6.86 -34.67
N ASP A 489 -21.98 6.78 -35.43
CA ASP A 489 -23.34 6.68 -34.90
C ASP A 489 -23.68 5.26 -34.41
N ASP A 490 -23.03 4.25 -34.99
CA ASP A 490 -23.20 2.83 -34.64
C ASP A 490 -22.38 2.41 -33.40
N ALA A 491 -21.48 3.28 -32.91
CA ALA A 491 -20.67 3.00 -31.74
C ALA A 491 -21.40 3.44 -30.46
N PHE A 492 -21.48 2.56 -29.47
CA PHE A 492 -21.98 2.88 -28.11
C PHE A 492 -20.84 3.19 -27.13
N PHE A 493 -19.69 2.55 -27.34
CA PHE A 493 -18.47 2.78 -26.57
C PHE A 493 -17.38 3.33 -27.48
N GLY A 494 -16.41 4.02 -26.89
CA GLY A 494 -15.21 4.39 -27.64
C GLY A 494 -14.44 3.12 -28.05
N SER A 495 -13.69 3.19 -29.14
CA SER A 495 -12.73 2.12 -29.48
C SER A 495 -11.45 2.71 -30.03
N VAL A 496 -10.35 1.99 -29.90
CA VAL A 496 -9.05 2.44 -30.39
C VAL A 496 -8.53 1.43 -31.41
N GLY A 497 -8.07 1.92 -32.54
CA GLY A 497 -7.57 1.14 -33.66
C GLY A 497 -6.18 1.56 -34.10
N ILE A 498 -5.48 0.64 -34.75
CA ILE A 498 -4.20 0.90 -35.41
C ILE A 498 -4.39 0.55 -36.88
N VAL A 499 -4.21 1.54 -37.75
CA VAL A 499 -4.32 1.39 -39.20
C VAL A 499 -2.93 1.53 -39.81
N ILE A 500 -2.49 0.51 -40.55
CA ILE A 500 -1.25 0.58 -41.33
C ILE A 500 -1.66 0.76 -42.80
N ASN A 501 -1.44 1.96 -43.33
CA ASN A 501 -1.63 2.21 -44.76
C ASN A 501 -0.49 1.54 -45.54
N LYS A 502 -0.83 0.81 -46.60
CA LYS A 502 0.18 0.21 -47.50
C LYS A 502 1.05 1.34 -48.09
N GLY A 503 2.33 1.38 -47.72
CA GLY A 503 3.29 2.40 -48.14
C GLY A 503 3.63 3.45 -47.08
N ALA A 504 2.93 3.49 -45.94
CA ALA A 504 3.31 4.35 -44.81
C ALA A 504 4.40 3.70 -43.96
N THR A 505 5.39 4.49 -43.54
CA THR A 505 6.49 4.04 -42.66
C THR A 505 6.07 3.97 -41.19
N SER A 506 4.97 4.63 -40.80
CA SER A 506 4.46 4.66 -39.43
C SER A 506 3.00 4.22 -39.34
N PRO A 507 2.60 3.53 -38.24
CA PRO A 507 1.20 3.22 -37.98
C PRO A 507 0.40 4.50 -37.72
N THR A 508 -0.81 4.57 -38.27
CA THR A 508 -1.77 5.62 -37.95
C THR A 508 -2.67 5.14 -36.81
N PHE A 509 -2.84 5.97 -35.80
CA PHE A 509 -3.65 5.65 -34.64
C PHE A 509 -5.03 6.28 -34.79
N VAL A 510 -6.09 5.49 -34.62
CA VAL A 510 -7.49 5.92 -34.79
C VAL A 510 -8.24 5.76 -33.47
N VAL A 511 -8.96 6.79 -33.06
CA VAL A 511 -9.89 6.74 -31.94
C VAL A 511 -11.30 6.91 -32.49
N VAL A 512 -12.13 5.91 -32.26
CA VAL A 512 -13.55 5.98 -32.59
C VAL A 512 -14.30 6.50 -31.38
N GLU A 513 -15.05 7.57 -31.57
CA GLU A 513 -15.94 8.15 -30.56
C GLU A 513 -17.41 8.00 -30.96
N PRO A 514 -18.28 7.64 -30.01
CA PRO A 514 -19.71 7.69 -30.24
C PRO A 514 -20.16 9.14 -30.44
N THR A 515 -21.04 9.38 -31.43
CA THR A 515 -21.60 10.72 -31.72
C THR A 515 -22.56 11.23 -30.65
N HIS A 516 -23.27 10.32 -29.96
CA HIS A 516 -24.38 10.68 -29.09
C HIS A 516 -24.00 11.18 -27.68
N ALA A 517 -22.72 11.09 -27.26
CA ALA A 517 -22.16 11.73 -26.06
C ALA A 517 -20.66 11.40 -25.91
N PRO A 518 -19.86 12.21 -25.19
CA PRO A 518 -18.51 11.81 -24.81
C PRO A 518 -18.55 10.56 -23.91
N CYS A 519 -18.12 9.41 -24.44
CA CYS A 519 -18.06 8.16 -23.69
C CYS A 519 -16.76 8.06 -22.88
N GLU A 520 -16.90 7.79 -21.58
CA GLU A 520 -15.77 7.61 -20.66
C GLU A 520 -15.13 6.22 -20.77
N TRP A 521 -15.78 5.29 -21.48
CA TRP A 521 -15.36 3.90 -21.63
C TRP A 521 -14.91 3.58 -23.06
N ILE A 522 -13.83 2.82 -23.15
CA ILE A 522 -13.27 2.31 -24.40
C ILE A 522 -13.33 0.79 -24.37
N GLN A 523 -13.80 0.17 -25.46
CA GLN A 523 -13.72 -1.27 -25.65
C GLN A 523 -12.29 -1.73 -25.91
#